data_AF-A0A7S0JYI1-F1
#
_entry.id   AF-A0A7S0JYI1-F1
#
_cell.length_a   1.000
_cell.length_b   1.000
_cell.length_c   1.000
_cell.angle_alpha   90.00
_cell.angle_beta   90.00
_cell.angle_gamma   90.00
#
_symmetry.space_group_name_H-M   'P 1'
#
loop_
_entity.id
_entity.type
_entity.pdbx_description
1 polymer ?
#
loop_
_entity_poly.entity_id
_entity_poly.type
_entity_poly.pdbx_seq_one_letter_code
_entity_poly.pdbx_strand_id
1 'polypeptide(L)'
;SEGNLTTTDPCSNWSTLPASSVVSQNCKAAGVPAGFKQLGNTILTTVGGNPKLEPEDAKTMTAGVVWAPMKTLTLTLDYYNIKVTNAIQSVAGSTKLATCYNTPGLTHIFCSSSSFTRNKTTGEIDFLSSQPVNAADEKISGFDVGGLYEFSLGGFTSTINAEVSH
;
A
#
# COMPACT_ATOMS: atom_id res chain seq x y z
N SER A 1 -3.28 0.77 21.15
CA SER A 1 -3.18 2.24 21.25
C SER A 1 -4.33 2.81 20.44
N GLU A 2 -4.85 3.98 20.75
CA GLU A 2 -5.91 4.61 19.94
C GLU A 2 -5.34 5.89 19.34
N GLY A 3 -5.47 6.05 18.03
CA GLY A 3 -4.98 7.23 17.32
C GLY A 3 -6.16 8.03 16.79
N ASN A 4 -6.18 9.35 17.04
CA ASN A 4 -7.12 10.23 16.37
C ASN A 4 -6.62 10.51 14.94
N LEU A 5 -7.21 9.83 13.95
CA LEU A 5 -6.90 10.04 12.54
C LEU A 5 -8.08 10.73 11.85
N THR A 6 -7.79 11.78 11.09
CA THR A 6 -8.79 12.49 10.29
C THR A 6 -9.33 11.55 9.21
N THR A 7 -10.58 11.10 9.37
CA THR A 7 -11.25 10.19 8.45
C THR A 7 -12.42 10.87 7.77
N THR A 8 -12.53 10.72 6.44
CA THR A 8 -13.66 11.21 5.65
C THR A 8 -14.61 10.07 5.33
N ASP A 9 -15.87 10.23 5.72
CA ASP A 9 -16.92 9.26 5.45
C ASP A 9 -17.56 9.53 4.07
N PRO A 10 -17.45 8.60 3.09
CA PRO A 10 -18.05 8.75 1.77
C PRO A 10 -19.58 8.84 1.81
N CYS A 11 -20.22 8.41 2.91
CA CYS A 11 -21.66 8.56 3.06
C CYS A 11 -22.09 9.97 3.52
N SER A 12 -21.17 10.88 3.82
CA SER A 12 -21.54 12.25 4.16
C SER A 12 -22.30 12.92 3.00
N ASN A 13 -23.54 13.35 3.26
CA ASN A 13 -24.48 13.87 2.25
C ASN A 13 -24.80 12.90 1.10
N TRP A 14 -24.76 11.58 1.32
CA TRP A 14 -25.00 10.58 0.27
C TRP A 14 -26.35 10.73 -0.44
N SER A 15 -27.36 11.29 0.22
CA SER A 15 -28.71 11.49 -0.31
C SER A 15 -28.80 12.58 -1.37
N THR A 16 -27.81 13.46 -1.46
CA THR A 16 -27.70 14.48 -2.52
C THR A 16 -27.02 13.93 -3.77
N LEU A 17 -26.38 12.77 -3.67
CA LEU A 17 -25.76 12.09 -4.81
C LEU A 17 -26.86 11.50 -5.72
N PRO A 18 -26.56 11.33 -7.03
CA PRO A 18 -27.47 10.64 -7.94
C PRO A 18 -27.83 9.24 -7.42
N ALA A 19 -29.09 8.83 -7.54
CA ALA A 19 -29.55 7.50 -7.11
C ALA A 19 -28.87 6.34 -7.87
N SER A 20 -28.26 6.63 -9.02
CA SER A 20 -27.42 5.70 -9.79
C SER A 20 -26.00 5.55 -9.24
N SER A 21 -25.56 6.41 -8.33
CA SER A 21 -24.24 6.33 -7.71
C SER A 21 -24.14 5.10 -6.82
N VAL A 22 -23.07 4.33 -6.98
CA VAL A 22 -22.76 3.15 -6.14
C VAL A 22 -22.71 3.55 -4.66
N VAL A 23 -22.11 4.71 -4.36
CA VAL A 23 -22.05 5.23 -2.98
C VAL A 23 -23.44 5.50 -2.44
N SER A 24 -24.32 6.16 -3.21
CA SER A 24 -25.70 6.44 -2.77
C SER A 24 -26.48 5.16 -2.46
N GLN A 25 -26.39 4.17 -3.35
CA GLN A 25 -27.04 2.88 -3.18
C GLN A 25 -26.51 2.11 -1.97
N ASN A 26 -25.18 2.09 -1.80
CA ASN A 26 -24.52 1.38 -0.71
C ASN A 26 -24.75 2.06 0.64
N CYS A 27 -24.73 3.40 0.73
CA CYS A 27 -25.06 4.12 1.96
C CYS A 27 -26.53 3.91 2.36
N LYS A 28 -27.45 3.90 1.38
CA LYS A 28 -28.84 3.50 1.61
C LYS A 28 -28.96 2.07 2.11
N ALA A 29 -28.27 1.13 1.47
CA ALA A 29 -28.29 -0.29 1.83
C ALA A 29 -27.69 -0.55 3.22
N ALA A 30 -26.68 0.23 3.61
CA ALA A 30 -26.09 0.21 4.94
C ALA A 30 -26.96 0.88 6.02
N GLY A 31 -28.12 1.45 5.65
CA GLY A 31 -29.05 2.08 6.58
C GLY A 31 -28.60 3.46 7.06
N VAL A 32 -27.72 4.15 6.32
CA VAL A 32 -27.28 5.50 6.69
C VAL A 32 -28.47 6.47 6.54
N PRO A 33 -28.80 7.29 7.56
CA PRO A 33 -29.88 8.27 7.46
C PRO A 33 -29.69 9.22 6.27
N ALA A 34 -30.78 9.60 5.59
CA ALA A 34 -30.71 10.47 4.42
C ALA A 34 -30.15 11.88 4.75
N GLY A 35 -30.30 12.35 5.99
CA GLY A 35 -29.72 13.63 6.45
C GLY A 35 -28.31 13.52 7.00
N PHE A 36 -27.66 12.35 6.87
CA PHE A 36 -26.35 12.15 7.48
C PHE A 36 -25.31 13.10 6.89
N LYS A 37 -24.69 13.87 7.78
CA LYS A 37 -23.55 14.72 7.51
C LYS A 37 -22.53 14.47 8.60
N GLN A 38 -21.31 14.16 8.21
CA GLN A 38 -20.23 13.97 9.16
C GLN A 38 -19.93 15.31 9.88
N LEU A 39 -20.15 15.35 11.20
CA LEU A 39 -19.97 16.56 12.03
C LEU A 39 -18.51 16.75 12.51
N GLY A 40 -17.65 15.75 12.35
CA GLY A 40 -16.22 15.79 12.65
C GLY A 40 -15.47 14.64 11.99
N ASN A 41 -14.16 14.79 11.77
CA ASN A 41 -13.31 13.79 11.14
C ASN A 41 -12.55 12.91 12.14
N THR A 42 -12.69 13.15 13.44
CA THR A 42 -12.13 12.34 14.51
C THR A 42 -12.99 11.10 14.75
N ILE A 43 -12.47 9.92 14.45
CA ILE A 43 -13.14 8.63 14.71
C ILE A 43 -12.28 7.84 15.69
N LEU A 44 -12.92 7.24 16.70
CA LEU A 44 -12.23 6.31 17.60
C LEU A 44 -11.69 5.14 16.78
N THR A 45 -10.38 5.12 16.63
CA THR A 45 -9.69 4.18 15.76
C THR A 45 -8.87 3.25 16.63
N THR A 46 -9.19 1.96 16.60
CA THR A 46 -8.35 0.97 17.26
C THR A 46 -7.08 0.79 16.44
N VAL A 47 -5.93 1.04 17.07
CA VAL A 47 -4.61 0.77 16.50
C VAL A 47 -3.91 -0.35 17.27
N GLY A 48 -3.42 -1.35 16.56
CA GLY A 48 -2.80 -2.55 17.13
C GLY A 48 -2.36 -3.54 16.06
N GLY A 49 -1.69 -4.62 16.46
CA GLY A 49 -1.31 -5.71 15.55
C GLY A 49 -2.54 -6.47 15.05
N ASN A 50 -2.45 -7.02 13.84
CA ASN A 50 -3.49 -7.88 13.26
C ASN A 50 -3.01 -9.35 13.35
N PRO A 51 -3.62 -10.20 14.20
CA PRO A 51 -3.22 -11.62 14.30
C PRO A 51 -3.62 -12.45 13.07
N LYS A 52 -4.39 -11.88 12.13
CA LYS A 52 -4.74 -12.51 10.86
C LYS A 52 -3.78 -12.15 9.72
N LEU A 53 -2.67 -11.47 10.03
CA LEU A 53 -1.65 -11.22 9.02
C LEU A 53 -1.02 -12.55 8.59
N GLU A 54 -0.94 -12.74 7.29
CA GLU A 54 -0.10 -13.75 6.69
C GLU A 54 1.31 -13.17 6.47
N PRO A 55 2.38 -13.98 6.49
CA PRO A 55 3.70 -13.52 6.09
C PRO A 55 3.69 -12.94 4.67
N GLU A 56 4.43 -11.86 4.44
CA GLU A 56 4.74 -11.40 3.08
C GLU A 56 5.60 -12.46 2.36
N ASP A 57 5.31 -12.75 1.10
CA ASP A 57 6.10 -13.69 0.28
C ASP A 57 6.84 -12.89 -0.79
N ALA A 58 8.16 -13.10 -0.89
CA ALA A 58 9.03 -12.41 -1.84
C ALA A 58 9.70 -13.41 -2.79
N LYS A 59 9.45 -13.22 -4.09
CA LYS A 59 10.12 -13.96 -5.17
C LYS A 59 11.11 -13.05 -5.88
N THR A 60 12.39 -13.41 -5.77
CA THR A 60 13.50 -12.69 -6.42
C THR A 60 14.06 -13.51 -7.57
N MET A 61 14.24 -12.87 -8.72
CA MET A 61 15.01 -13.39 -9.84
C MET A 61 16.10 -12.40 -10.19
N THR A 62 17.33 -12.90 -10.35
CA THR A 62 18.47 -12.11 -10.82
C THR A 62 19.12 -12.79 -12.02
N ALA A 63 19.64 -12.00 -12.94
CA ALA A 63 20.41 -12.48 -14.09
C ALA A 63 21.57 -11.52 -14.33
N GLY A 64 22.79 -12.04 -14.30
CA GLY A 64 24.01 -11.25 -14.36
C GLY A 64 24.93 -11.64 -15.51
N VAL A 65 25.65 -10.66 -16.04
CA VAL A 65 26.73 -10.86 -16.99
C VAL A 65 27.98 -10.17 -16.47
N VAL A 66 29.09 -10.92 -16.42
CA VAL A 66 30.41 -10.39 -16.14
C VAL A 66 31.21 -10.36 -17.43
N TRP A 67 31.76 -9.20 -17.76
CA TRP A 67 32.58 -9.02 -18.95
C TRP A 67 33.93 -8.41 -18.59
N ALA A 68 35.00 -9.12 -18.92
CA ALA A 68 36.38 -8.68 -18.71
C ALA A 68 37.06 -8.47 -20.07
N PRO A 69 36.84 -7.33 -20.75
CA PRO A 69 37.46 -7.07 -22.06
C PRO A 69 38.98 -6.92 -21.99
N MET A 70 39.51 -6.56 -20.82
CA MET A 70 40.94 -6.42 -20.55
C MET A 70 41.24 -7.03 -19.18
N LYS A 71 42.49 -7.48 -18.96
CA LYS A 71 42.90 -8.00 -17.63
C LYS A 71 42.72 -6.98 -16.50
N THR A 72 42.74 -5.69 -16.84
CA THR A 72 42.64 -4.56 -15.92
C THR A 72 41.26 -3.93 -15.87
N LEU A 73 40.28 -4.42 -16.64
CA LEU A 73 38.91 -3.87 -16.66
C LEU A 73 37.90 -5.00 -16.54
N THR A 74 37.09 -4.93 -15.48
CA THR A 74 35.93 -5.80 -15.28
C THR A 74 34.67 -4.95 -15.27
N LEU A 75 33.68 -5.37 -16.05
CA LEU A 75 32.36 -4.75 -16.11
C LEU A 75 31.33 -5.80 -15.68
N THR A 76 30.32 -5.37 -14.92
CA THR A 76 29.19 -6.19 -14.52
C THR A 76 27.89 -5.52 -14.95
N LEU A 77 26.93 -6.35 -15.37
CA LEU A 77 25.56 -5.94 -15.63
C LEU A 77 24.65 -6.96 -14.98
N ASP A 78 23.90 -6.55 -13.97
CA ASP A 78 23.00 -7.39 -13.21
C ASP A 78 21.57 -6.88 -13.34
N TYR A 79 20.67 -7.71 -13.86
CA TYR A 79 19.24 -7.46 -13.84
C TYR A 79 18.63 -8.12 -12.61
N TYR A 80 17.78 -7.39 -11.90
CA TYR A 80 17.00 -7.93 -10.79
C TYR A 80 15.50 -7.68 -10.99
N ASN A 81 14.70 -8.63 -10.55
CA ASN A 81 13.25 -8.57 -10.53
C ASN A 81 12.75 -9.21 -9.24
N ILE A 82 12.17 -8.37 -8.39
CA ILE A 82 11.65 -8.71 -7.08
C ILE A 82 10.15 -8.52 -7.14
N LYS A 83 9.41 -9.58 -6.84
CA LYS A 83 7.96 -9.53 -6.64
C LYS A 83 7.67 -9.84 -5.18
N VAL A 84 7.11 -8.88 -4.47
CA VAL A 84 6.56 -9.06 -3.13
C VAL A 84 5.05 -9.24 -3.26
N THR A 85 4.52 -10.27 -2.64
CA THR A 85 3.09 -10.57 -2.57
C THR A 85 2.64 -10.55 -1.12
N ASN A 86 1.36 -10.24 -0.90
CA ASN A 86 0.79 -10.11 0.43
C ASN A 86 1.48 -9.02 1.28
N ALA A 87 1.98 -7.95 0.67
CA ALA A 87 2.60 -6.85 1.42
C ALA A 87 1.63 -6.28 2.46
N ILE A 88 2.13 -6.16 3.69
CA ILE A 88 1.44 -5.74 4.90
C ILE A 88 1.44 -4.22 4.91
N GLN A 89 0.31 -3.63 4.51
CA GLN A 89 0.16 -2.18 4.45
C GLN A 89 -0.88 -1.70 5.45
N SER A 90 -0.64 -0.54 6.06
CA SER A 90 -1.64 0.17 6.85
C SER A 90 -2.50 1.02 5.93
N VAL A 91 -3.70 0.53 5.60
CA VAL A 91 -4.65 1.28 4.76
C VAL A 91 -5.36 2.32 5.62
N ALA A 92 -5.27 3.60 5.20
CA ALA A 92 -5.94 4.70 5.89
C ALA A 92 -7.46 4.47 5.99
N GLY A 93 -8.04 4.92 7.09
CA GLY A 93 -9.47 4.76 7.39
C GLY A 93 -10.39 5.29 6.30
N SER A 94 -10.12 6.51 5.81
CA SER A 94 -10.86 7.12 4.68
C SER A 94 -10.82 6.26 3.43
N THR A 95 -9.66 5.67 3.12
CA THR A 95 -9.49 4.79 1.96
C THR A 95 -10.28 3.50 2.14
N LYS A 96 -10.27 2.90 3.35
CA LYS A 96 -11.09 1.71 3.65
C LYS A 96 -12.58 1.97 3.42
N LEU A 97 -13.09 3.08 3.96
CA LEU A 97 -14.49 3.47 3.79
C LEU A 97 -14.80 3.77 2.32
N ALA A 98 -13.95 4.54 1.63
CA ALA A 98 -14.13 4.87 0.23
C ALA A 98 -14.16 3.62 -0.66
N THR A 99 -13.19 2.71 -0.51
CA THR A 99 -13.16 1.46 -1.27
C THR A 99 -14.38 0.59 -0.98
N CYS A 100 -14.80 0.50 0.29
CA CYS A 100 -16.01 -0.24 0.65
C CYS A 100 -17.26 0.34 -0.04
N TYR A 101 -17.55 1.63 0.16
CA TYR A 101 -18.78 2.24 -0.35
C TYR A 101 -18.77 2.49 -1.87
N ASN A 102 -17.62 2.47 -2.53
CA ASN A 102 -17.52 2.45 -3.99
C ASN A 102 -17.60 1.03 -4.61
N THR A 103 -17.56 -0.03 -3.81
CA THR A 103 -17.69 -1.40 -4.31
C THR A 103 -19.17 -1.80 -4.43
N PRO A 104 -19.68 -2.14 -5.63
CA PRO A 104 -21.08 -2.54 -5.79
C PRO A 104 -21.47 -3.68 -4.85
N GLY A 105 -22.56 -3.49 -4.09
CA GLY A 105 -23.09 -4.51 -3.19
C GLY A 105 -22.27 -4.75 -1.92
N LEU A 106 -21.34 -3.85 -1.57
CA LEU A 106 -20.54 -3.93 -0.34
C LEU A 106 -19.73 -5.24 -0.21
N THR A 107 -19.27 -5.80 -1.34
CA THR A 107 -18.62 -7.11 -1.39
C THR A 107 -17.11 -7.07 -1.06
N HIS A 108 -16.53 -5.88 -0.93
CA HIS A 108 -15.10 -5.73 -0.62
C HIS A 108 -14.79 -6.16 0.83
N ILE A 109 -13.59 -6.70 1.07
CA ILE A 109 -13.14 -7.11 2.41
C ILE A 109 -13.20 -5.98 3.44
N PHE A 110 -13.02 -4.73 2.99
CA PHE A 110 -13.12 -3.54 3.85
C PHE A 110 -14.54 -3.20 4.29
N CYS A 111 -15.57 -3.82 3.73
CA CYS A 111 -16.95 -3.69 4.19
C CYS A 111 -17.31 -4.62 5.35
N SER A 112 -16.38 -5.47 5.78
CA SER A 112 -16.56 -6.33 6.94
C SER A 112 -16.63 -5.52 8.24
N SER A 113 -17.41 -6.01 9.22
CA SER A 113 -17.45 -5.45 10.59
C SER A 113 -16.09 -5.50 11.30
N SER A 114 -15.17 -6.34 10.84
CA SER A 114 -13.77 -6.34 11.32
C SER A 114 -12.97 -5.12 10.85
N SER A 115 -13.42 -4.43 9.80
CA SER A 115 -12.76 -3.24 9.27
C SER A 115 -13.34 -1.96 9.85
N PHE A 116 -14.67 -1.87 10.00
CA PHE A 116 -15.34 -0.76 10.68
C PHE A 116 -16.75 -1.16 11.11
N THR A 117 -17.32 -0.45 12.08
CA THR A 117 -18.76 -0.52 12.39
C THR A 117 -19.40 0.86 12.30
N ARG A 118 -20.73 0.88 12.22
CA ARG A 118 -21.52 2.11 12.09
C ARG A 118 -22.72 2.05 13.02
N ASN A 119 -22.98 3.15 13.72
CA ASN A 119 -24.17 3.35 14.50
C ASN A 119 -25.38 3.50 13.57
N LYS A 120 -26.36 2.59 13.67
CA LYS A 120 -27.56 2.58 12.80
C LYS A 120 -28.51 3.76 13.04
N THR A 121 -28.43 4.42 14.19
CA THR A 121 -29.31 5.52 14.56
C THR A 121 -28.75 6.86 14.09
N THR A 122 -27.48 7.14 14.40
CA THR A 122 -26.83 8.40 14.01
C THR A 122 -26.26 8.36 12.60
N GLY A 123 -25.95 7.15 12.11
CA GLY A 123 -25.18 6.96 10.90
C GLY A 123 -23.68 7.15 11.11
N GLU A 124 -23.17 7.46 12.30
CA GLU A 124 -21.73 7.69 12.49
C GLU A 124 -20.92 6.39 12.54
N ILE A 125 -19.68 6.43 12.07
CA ILE A 125 -18.71 5.35 12.28
C ILE A 125 -18.29 5.37 13.75
N ASP A 126 -18.52 4.28 14.46
CA ASP A 126 -18.23 4.13 15.89
C ASP A 126 -16.95 3.32 16.16
N PHE A 127 -16.48 2.56 15.15
CA PHE A 127 -15.21 1.86 15.18
C PHE A 127 -14.59 1.86 13.78
N LEU A 128 -13.28 2.05 13.74
CA LEU A 128 -12.48 1.90 12.53
C LEU A 128 -11.19 1.18 12.87
N SER A 129 -10.89 0.11 12.11
CA SER A 129 -9.63 -0.62 12.24
C SER A 129 -8.56 0.09 11.42
N SER A 130 -7.48 0.52 12.08
CA SER A 130 -6.22 0.91 11.41
C SER A 130 -5.20 -0.23 11.40
N GLN A 131 -5.63 -1.45 11.72
CA GLN A 131 -4.71 -2.58 11.72
C GLN A 131 -4.24 -2.86 10.27
N PRO A 132 -2.96 -3.24 10.11
CA PRO A 132 -2.42 -3.55 8.81
C PRO A 132 -3.05 -4.81 8.22
N VAL A 133 -3.04 -4.92 6.90
CA VAL A 133 -3.63 -6.03 6.14
C VAL A 133 -2.71 -6.41 4.99
N ASN A 134 -2.72 -7.70 4.60
CA ASN A 134 -2.09 -8.17 3.36
C ASN A 134 -2.95 -7.69 2.18
N ALA A 135 -2.59 -6.56 1.57
CA ALA A 135 -3.46 -5.88 0.59
C ALA A 135 -2.72 -5.34 -0.63
N ALA A 136 -1.42 -5.55 -0.74
CA ALA A 136 -0.62 -5.05 -1.84
C ALA A 136 0.29 -6.14 -2.43
N ASP A 137 0.47 -6.04 -3.74
CA ASP A 137 1.54 -6.71 -4.48
C ASP A 137 2.48 -5.63 -4.99
N GLU A 138 3.77 -5.75 -4.68
CA GLU A 138 4.79 -4.80 -5.10
C GLU A 138 5.76 -5.48 -6.06
N LYS A 139 6.15 -4.77 -7.12
CA LYS A 139 7.13 -5.26 -8.09
C LYS A 139 8.22 -4.21 -8.27
N ILE A 140 9.46 -4.62 -8.06
CA ILE A 140 10.64 -3.80 -8.22
C ILE A 140 11.54 -4.53 -9.21
N SER A 141 11.98 -3.83 -10.26
CA SER A 141 12.94 -4.40 -11.19
C SER A 141 13.83 -3.30 -11.73
N GLY A 142 15.09 -3.65 -11.97
CA GLY A 142 16.08 -2.69 -12.37
C GLY A 142 17.37 -3.34 -12.85
N PHE A 143 18.34 -2.49 -13.16
CA PHE A 143 19.65 -2.88 -13.60
C PHE A 143 20.70 -2.29 -12.67
N ASP A 144 21.70 -3.09 -12.34
CA ASP A 144 22.92 -2.66 -11.69
C ASP A 144 24.08 -2.77 -12.68
N VAL A 145 24.88 -1.72 -12.79
CA VAL A 145 26.06 -1.67 -13.64
C VAL A 145 27.27 -1.33 -12.79
N GLY A 146 28.22 -2.26 -12.76
CA GLY A 146 29.49 -2.11 -12.04
C GLY A 146 30.68 -2.05 -12.99
N GLY A 147 31.72 -1.33 -12.57
CA GLY A 147 32.98 -1.20 -13.29
C GLY A 147 34.17 -1.13 -12.35
N LEU A 148 35.10 -2.06 -12.53
CA LEU A 148 36.38 -2.11 -11.82
C LEU A 148 37.52 -1.90 -12.81
N TYR A 149 38.33 -0.87 -12.61
CA TYR A 149 39.49 -0.57 -13.44
C TYR A 149 40.77 -0.45 -12.63
N GLU A 150 41.78 -1.24 -12.99
CA GLU A 150 43.11 -1.22 -12.40
C GLU A 150 44.12 -0.54 -13.33
N PHE A 151 44.94 0.35 -12.79
CA PHE A 151 45.98 1.04 -13.56
C PHE A 151 47.19 1.35 -12.68
N SER A 152 48.35 1.55 -13.32
CA SER A 152 49.55 2.00 -12.63
C SER A 152 49.72 3.50 -12.82
N LEU A 153 49.82 4.25 -11.72
CA LEU A 153 50.10 5.69 -11.73
C LEU A 153 51.24 5.99 -10.76
N GLY A 154 52.33 6.57 -11.28
CA GLY A 154 53.48 6.94 -10.45
C GLY A 154 54.20 5.76 -9.76
N GLY A 155 54.15 4.56 -10.33
CA GLY A 155 54.77 3.35 -9.75
C GLY A 155 53.89 2.61 -8.73
N PHE A 156 52.67 3.09 -8.47
CA PHE A 156 51.70 2.45 -7.60
C PHE A 156 50.57 1.82 -8.43
N THR A 157 50.13 0.62 -8.05
CA THR A 157 48.88 0.04 -8.56
C THR A 157 47.71 0.74 -7.89
N SER A 158 46.81 1.30 -8.69
CA SER A 158 45.62 2.02 -8.28
C SER A 158 44.37 1.37 -8.90
N THR A 159 43.25 1.42 -8.18
CA THR A 159 41.99 0.80 -8.60
C THR A 159 40.85 1.81 -8.47
N ILE A 160 39.99 1.87 -9.48
CA ILE A 160 38.72 2.60 -9.46
C ILE A 160 37.58 1.60 -9.47
N ASN A 161 36.64 1.73 -8.53
CA ASN A 161 35.34 1.04 -8.54
C ASN A 161 34.23 2.08 -8.76
N ALA A 162 33.31 1.80 -9.67
CA ALA A 162 32.12 2.61 -9.93
C ALA A 162 30.89 1.69 -10.06
N GLU A 163 29.79 2.07 -9.43
CA GLU A 163 28.53 1.32 -9.43
C GLU A 163 27.37 2.30 -9.68
N VAL A 164 26.41 1.88 -10.51
CA VAL A 164 25.21 2.65 -10.84
C VAL A 164 24.02 1.70 -10.91
N SER A 165 23.01 1.97 -10.10
CA SER A 165 21.74 1.22 -10.10
C SER A 165 20.60 2.08 -10.66
N HIS A 166 19.74 1.47 -11.47
CA HIS A 166 18.52 2.07 -12.02
C HIS A 166 17.32 1.16 -11.79
#